data_AF-A0A937AQ96-F1
#
_entry.id   AF-A0A937AQ96-F1
#
_cell.length_a   1.000
_cell.length_b   1.000
_cell.length_c   1.000
_cell.angle_alpha   90.00
_cell.angle_beta   90.00
_cell.angle_gamma   90.00
#
_symmetry.space_group_name_H-M   'P 1'
#
loop_
_entity.id
_entity.type
_entity.pdbx_description
1 polymer ?
#
loop_
_entity_poly.entity_id
_entity_poly.type
_entity_poly.pdbx_seq_one_letter_code
_entity_poly.pdbx_strand_id
1 'polypeptide(L)'
;MDELQVRKTDVAVINVREVAELLGVNTRTIWRLCQRNELPRPIRLGPRILRWRLVDIREHLDRKADGDIAVSRAASAGRGARR
;
A
#
# COMPACT_ATOMS: atom_id res chain seq x y z
N MET A 1 -14.83 27.27 8.62
CA MET A 1 -13.60 26.51 8.90
C MET A 1 -13.29 25.77 7.63
N ASP A 2 -12.56 26.45 6.75
CA ASP A 2 -12.36 26.13 5.36
C ASP A 2 -11.92 24.68 5.12
N GLU A 3 -12.76 23.97 4.38
CA GLU A 3 -12.41 22.75 3.66
C GLU A 3 -11.33 23.11 2.63
N LEU A 4 -10.08 23.07 3.06
CA LEU A 4 -8.95 23.00 2.15
C LEU A 4 -9.04 21.66 1.41
N GLN A 5 -9.79 21.65 0.31
CA GLN A 5 -9.84 20.57 -0.65
C GLN A 5 -8.52 20.59 -1.43
N VAL A 6 -7.43 20.23 -0.74
CA VAL A 6 -6.15 19.90 -1.35
C VAL A 6 -6.46 18.78 -2.33
N ARG A 7 -6.27 19.05 -3.62
CA ARG A 7 -6.25 18.00 -4.63
C ARG A 7 -5.12 17.05 -4.22
N LYS A 8 -5.47 15.97 -3.51
CA LYS A 8 -4.62 14.99 -2.81
C LYS A 8 -3.80 14.13 -3.80
N THR A 9 -3.41 14.67 -4.95
CA THR A 9 -3.17 13.82 -6.11
C THR A 9 -1.74 13.28 -6.20
N ASP A 10 -0.69 13.99 -5.73
CA ASP A 10 0.69 13.44 -5.87
C ASP A 10 1.67 13.70 -4.71
N VAL A 11 1.43 14.72 -3.87
CA VAL A 11 2.38 15.12 -2.78
C VAL A 11 1.81 14.86 -1.38
N ALA A 12 0.62 14.25 -1.30
CA ALA A 12 -0.03 14.01 -0.01
C ALA A 12 0.73 12.97 0.82
N VAL A 13 1.00 13.32 2.09
CA VAL A 13 1.51 12.39 3.09
C VAL A 13 0.42 12.03 4.10
N ILE A 14 0.31 10.74 4.42
CA ILE A 14 -0.72 10.18 5.30
C ILE A 14 -0.09 9.55 6.55
N ASN A 15 -0.84 9.54 7.65
CA ASN A 15 -0.41 8.89 8.89
C ASN A 15 -0.74 7.39 8.92
N VAL A 16 -0.21 6.71 9.94
CA VAL A 16 -0.42 5.27 10.15
C VAL A 16 -1.88 4.86 10.30
N ARG A 17 -2.77 5.71 10.85
CA ARG A 17 -4.20 5.40 10.96
C ARG A 17 -4.88 5.46 9.60
N GLU A 18 -4.59 6.49 8.81
CA GLU A 18 -5.08 6.58 7.43
C GLU A 18 -4.59 5.40 6.58
N VAL A 19 -3.32 5.00 6.70
CA VAL A 19 -2.79 3.80 6.02
C VAL A 19 -3.52 2.54 6.47
N ALA A 20 -3.76 2.40 7.78
CA ALA A 20 -4.49 1.27 8.36
C ALA A 20 -5.93 1.18 7.84
N GLU A 21 -6.64 2.31 7.78
CA GLU A 21 -7.98 2.41 7.23
C GLU A 21 -8.02 2.06 5.73
N LEU A 22 -7.09 2.60 4.94
CA LEU A 22 -6.99 2.29 3.49
C LEU A 22 -6.76 0.81 3.22
N LEU A 23 -5.99 0.13 4.08
CA LEU A 23 -5.69 -1.29 3.94
C LEU A 23 -6.68 -2.20 4.67
N GLY A 24 -7.64 -1.64 5.42
CA GLY A 24 -8.59 -2.41 6.22
C GLY A 24 -7.95 -3.25 7.33
N VAL A 25 -6.82 -2.81 7.89
CA VAL A 25 -6.08 -3.52 8.95
C VAL A 25 -5.85 -2.64 10.16
N ASN A 26 -5.44 -3.22 11.29
CA ASN A 26 -5.05 -2.44 12.46
C ASN A 26 -3.64 -1.81 12.30
N THR A 27 -3.38 -0.71 13.02
CA THR A 27 -2.09 0.00 13.00
C THR A 27 -0.91 -0.90 13.41
N ARG A 28 -1.10 -1.84 14.34
CA ARG A 28 -0.08 -2.83 14.73
C ARG A 28 0.34 -3.70 13.55
N THR A 29 -0.59 -4.04 12.67
CA THR A 29 -0.33 -4.82 11.45
C THR A 29 0.49 -4.00 10.47
N ILE A 30 0.23 -2.69 10.33
CA ILE A 30 1.07 -1.81 9.51
C ILE A 30 2.54 -1.87 9.94
N TRP A 31 2.82 -1.76 11.24
CA TRP A 31 4.20 -1.86 11.74
C TRP A 31 4.83 -3.23 11.48
N ARG A 32 4.07 -4.31 11.65
CA ARG A 32 4.53 -5.67 11.34
C ARG A 32 4.84 -5.84 9.86
N LEU A 33 4.01 -5.30 8.97
CA LEU A 33 4.25 -5.31 7.53
C LEU A 33 5.48 -4.48 7.14
N CYS A 34 5.68 -3.33 7.78
CA CYS A 34 6.89 -2.52 7.59
C CYS A 34 8.16 -3.27 8.03
N GLN A 35 8.11 -3.99 9.16
CA GLN A 35 9.23 -4.82 9.63
C GLN A 35 9.54 -5.98 8.68
N ARG A 36 8.51 -6.51 7.99
CA ARG A 36 8.63 -7.57 6.99
C ARG A 36 8.97 -7.05 5.58
N ASN A 37 9.20 -5.75 5.42
CA ASN A 37 9.40 -5.11 4.11
C ASN A 37 8.24 -5.32 3.12
N GLU A 38 7.03 -5.57 3.64
CA GLU A 38 5.81 -5.78 2.86
C GLU A 38 5.00 -4.50 2.64
N LEU A 39 5.48 -3.37 3.18
CA LEU A 39 4.95 -2.04 2.90
C LEU A 39 6.13 -1.09 2.63
N PRO A 40 5.90 0.00 1.88
CA PRO A 40 6.90 1.04 1.70
C PRO A 40 7.33 1.63 3.05
N ARG A 41 8.60 2.02 3.16
CA ARG A 41 9.15 2.59 4.39
C ARG A 41 8.54 3.98 4.65
N PRO A 42 8.19 4.31 5.91
CA PRO A 42 7.72 5.66 6.23
C PRO A 42 8.84 6.70 6.09
N ILE A 43 8.45 7.90 5.70
CA ILE A 43 9.23 9.13 5.79
C ILE A 43 9.20 9.63 7.23
N ARG A 44 10.38 9.89 7.79
CA ARG A 44 10.53 10.48 9.13
C ARG A 44 10.59 12.00 9.01
N LEU A 45 9.53 12.67 9.46
CA LEU A 45 9.44 14.14 9.49
C LEU A 45 9.90 14.73 10.84
N GLY A 46 10.05 13.88 11.87
CA GLY A 46 10.52 14.30 13.18
C GLY A 46 10.73 13.11 14.13
N PRO A 47 11.10 13.35 15.41
CA PRO A 47 11.47 12.29 16.34
C PRO A 47 10.41 11.19 16.50
N ARG A 48 9.13 11.58 16.48
CA ARG A 48 7.95 10.70 16.62
C ARG A 48 6.94 10.81 15.48
N ILE A 49 7.32 11.47 14.38
CA ILE A 49 6.42 11.75 13.26
C ILE A 49 6.88 10.93 12.05
N LEU A 50 6.13 9.87 11.77
CA LEU A 50 6.32 8.98 10.63
C LEU A 50 5.10 9.11 9.70
N ARG A 51 5.34 9.28 8.41
CA ARG A 51 4.31 9.45 7.39
C ARG A 51 4.63 8.64 6.15
N TRP A 52 3.61 8.30 5.36
CA TRP A 52 3.77 7.65 4.07
C TRP A 52 3.31 8.59 2.96
N ARG A 53 3.97 8.55 1.81
CA ARG A 53 3.40 9.18 0.63
C ARG A 53 2.23 8.33 0.15
N LEU A 54 1.13 8.98 -0.18
CA LEU A 54 -0.05 8.30 -0.68
C LEU A 54 0.25 7.56 -2.00
N VAL A 55 1.07 8.17 -2.87
CA VAL A 55 1.49 7.56 -4.14
C VAL A 55 2.24 6.25 -3.95
N ASP A 56 3.20 6.19 -3.02
CA ASP A 56 3.99 4.97 -2.78
C ASP A 56 3.10 3.80 -2.28
N ILE A 57 2.09 4.11 -1.45
CA ILE A 57 1.12 3.12 -0.97
C ILE A 57 0.25 2.61 -2.13
N ARG A 58 -0.22 3.53 -2.99
CA ARG A 58 -1.02 3.18 -4.17
C ARG A 58 -0.24 2.30 -5.14
N GLU A 59 0.96 2.71 -5.52
CA GLU A 59 1.84 1.92 -6.41
C GLU A 59 2.17 0.55 -5.81
N HIS A 60 2.29 0.46 -4.49
CA HIS A 60 2.49 -0.82 -3.81
C HIS A 60 1.29 -1.75 -3.96
N LEU A 61 0.08 -1.23 -3.82
CA LEU A 61 -1.16 -1.99 -4.01
C LEU A 61 -1.34 -2.43 -5.46
N ASP A 62 -1.10 -1.53 -6.41
CA ASP A 62 -1.20 -1.84 -7.84
C ASP A 62 -0.24 -2.97 -8.22
N ARG A 63 1.02 -2.91 -7.73
CA ARG A 63 2.01 -3.98 -7.92
C ARG A 63 1.56 -5.32 -7.34
N LYS A 64 0.90 -5.31 -6.17
CA LYS A 64 0.37 -6.55 -5.56
C LYS A 64 -0.80 -7.12 -6.35
N ALA A 65 -1.69 -6.27 -6.84
CA ALA A 65 -2.80 -6.68 -7.69
C ALA A 65 -2.29 -7.29 -9.02
N ASP A 66 -1.33 -6.64 -9.68
CA ASP A 66 -0.75 -7.14 -10.93
C ASP A 66 0.03 -8.44 -10.75
N GLY A 67 0.79 -8.55 -9.65
CA GLY A 67 1.55 -9.76 -9.32
C GLY A 67 0.63 -10.98 -9.11
N ASP A 68 -0.51 -10.79 -8.47
CA ASP A 68 -1.49 -11.86 -8.23
C ASP A 68 -2.22 -12.30 -9.52
N ILE A 69 -2.53 -11.33 -10.40
CA ILE A 69 -3.13 -11.59 -11.71
C ILE A 69 -2.15 -12.37 -12.62
N ALA A 70 -0.87 -12.00 -12.62
CA ALA A 70 0.15 -12.67 -13.42
C ALA A 70 0.36 -14.13 -12.98
N VAL A 71 0.44 -14.38 -11.66
CA VAL A 71 0.58 -15.74 -11.10
C VAL A 71 -0.65 -16.60 -11.41
N SER A 72 -1.84 -16.02 -11.28
CA SER A 72 -3.12 -16.71 -11.55
C SER A 72 -3.28 -17.08 -13.04
N ARG A 73 -2.82 -16.22 -13.96
CA ARG A 73 -2.80 -16.48 -15.42
C ARG A 73 -1.80 -17.58 -15.79
N ALA A 74 -0.60 -17.56 -15.21
CA ALA A 74 0.39 -18.62 -15.43
C ALA A 74 -0.10 -20.00 -14.92
N ALA A 75 -0.76 -20.03 -13.75
CA ALA A 75 -1.29 -21.26 -13.17
C ALA A 75 -2.49 -21.85 -13.94
N SER A 76 -3.25 -21.02 -14.67
CA SER A 76 -4.38 -21.48 -15.49
C SER A 76 -3.93 -21.99 -16.87
N ALA A 77 -2.89 -21.40 -17.48
CA ALA A 77 -2.39 -21.82 -18.79
C ALA A 77 -1.82 -23.25 -18.81
N GLY A 78 -1.21 -23.72 -17.70
CA GLY A 78 -0.60 -25.06 -17.62
C GLY A 78 -1.56 -26.23 -17.38
N ARG A 79 -2.80 -25.98 -16.94
CA ARG A 79 -3.76 -27.05 -16.58
C ARG A 79 -4.58 -27.57 -17.76
N GLY A 80 -4.52 -26.92 -18.92
CA GLY A 80 -5.31 -27.28 -20.12
C GLY A 80 -4.69 -28.34 -21.04
N ALA A 81 -3.43 -28.72 -20.84
CA ALA A 81 -2.68 -29.55 -21.81
C ALA A 81 -2.72 -31.07 -21.54
N ARG A 82 -3.72 -31.57 -20.80
CA ARG A 82 -3.96 -33.01 -20.64
C ARG A 82 -5.30 -33.40 -21.25
N ARG A 83 -5.33 -33.63 -22.56
CA ARG A 83 -6.37 -34.38 -23.26
C ARG A 83 -5.76 -35.15 -24.41
#